data_AF-A0A3N5WRD8-F1
#
_entry.id   AF-A0A3N5WRD8-F1
#
_cell.length_a   1.000
_cell.length_b   1.000
_cell.length_c   1.000
_cell.angle_alpha   90.00
_cell.angle_beta   90.00
_cell.angle_gamma   90.00
#
_symmetry.space_group_name_H-M   'P 1'
#
loop_
_entity.id
_entity.type
_entity.pdbx_description
1 polymer ?
#
loop_
_entity_poly.entity_id
_entity_poly.type
_entity_poly.pdbx_seq_one_letter_code
_entity_poly.pdbx_strand_id
1 'polypeptide(L)'
;MKGKKRPASDKGVCCQCGGKFQRSRIWVHLKHCDCRMADVGLVHGRFDNSPTAFFIMVTNQVDQALWVALEAHVTATLADLDQQITQLLLAHDEENAEFLFPEEIGRRNGWKNRDDDFFEGPLEKAIRPGDRFHYYVDGPDPVLLDIQVVEEVGTSFLDRPVDMVAH
;
A
#
# COMPACT_ATOMS: atom_id res chain seq x y z
N MET A 1 19.52 -31.38 15.75
CA MET A 1 19.99 -30.63 14.56
C MET A 1 19.25 -29.29 14.51
N LYS A 2 19.92 -28.17 14.79
CA LYS A 2 19.31 -26.83 14.74
C LYS A 2 19.30 -26.37 13.28
N GLY A 3 18.12 -26.32 12.66
CA GLY A 3 17.94 -25.77 11.32
C GLY A 3 18.37 -24.32 11.29
N LYS A 4 19.43 -24.01 10.54
CA LYS A 4 19.93 -22.66 10.31
C LYS A 4 18.89 -21.96 9.41
N LYS A 5 17.94 -21.21 9.99
CA LYS A 5 17.03 -20.35 9.23
C LYS A 5 17.91 -19.45 8.34
N ARG A 6 17.81 -19.61 7.01
CA ARG A 6 18.36 -18.61 6.08
C ARG A 6 17.67 -17.29 6.43
N PRO A 7 18.40 -16.17 6.61
CA PRO A 7 17.73 -14.89 6.72
C PRO A 7 16.95 -14.70 5.43
N ALA A 8 15.63 -14.59 5.54
CA ALA A 8 14.79 -14.20 4.41
C ALA A 8 15.41 -12.91 3.83
N SER A 9 15.60 -12.85 2.51
CA SER A 9 16.16 -11.64 1.94
C SER A 9 15.13 -10.52 2.12
N ASP A 10 15.41 -9.57 3.01
CA ASP A 10 14.65 -8.32 3.22
C ASP A 10 14.81 -7.36 2.00
N LYS A 11 14.99 -7.93 0.81
CA LYS A 11 15.14 -7.23 -0.45
C LYS A 11 13.91 -7.49 -1.30
N GLY A 12 13.29 -6.42 -1.78
CA GLY A 12 12.23 -6.47 -2.77
C GLY A 12 12.74 -6.08 -4.15
N VAL A 13 11.88 -6.28 -5.14
CA VAL A 13 12.09 -6.07 -6.57
C VAL A 13 11.14 -4.95 -7.02
N CYS A 14 11.69 -3.92 -7.66
CA CYS A 14 10.87 -2.90 -8.32
C CYS A 14 10.19 -3.50 -9.56
N CYS A 15 8.87 -3.32 -9.68
CA CYS A 15 8.10 -3.84 -10.81
C CYS A 15 8.49 -3.21 -12.16
N GLN A 16 9.03 -1.97 -12.15
CA GLN A 16 9.36 -1.23 -13.37
C GLN A 16 10.77 -1.56 -13.89
N CYS A 17 11.79 -1.50 -13.02
CA CYS A 17 13.18 -1.70 -13.46
C CYS A 17 13.74 -3.09 -13.14
N GLY A 18 13.04 -3.91 -12.36
CA GLY A 18 13.52 -5.22 -11.89
C GLY A 18 14.67 -5.16 -10.87
N GLY A 19 15.07 -3.96 -10.44
CA GLY A 19 16.14 -3.75 -9.48
C GLY A 19 15.79 -4.27 -8.09
N LYS A 20 16.80 -4.79 -7.37
CA LYS A 20 16.65 -5.36 -6.02
C LYS A 20 17.11 -4.38 -4.94
N PHE A 21 16.21 -4.00 -4.05
CA PHE A 21 16.44 -2.99 -3.02
C PHE A 21 16.03 -3.51 -1.64
N GLN A 22 16.71 -3.05 -0.59
CA GLN A 22 16.25 -3.31 0.78
C GLN A 22 14.84 -2.73 0.96
N ARG A 23 13.96 -3.43 1.69
CA ARG A 23 12.60 -2.98 2.00
C ARG A 23 12.56 -1.54 2.52
N SER A 24 13.46 -1.21 3.45
CA SER A 24 13.57 0.15 4.03
C SER A 24 13.99 1.25 3.06
N ARG A 25 14.52 0.89 1.88
CA ARG A 25 15.02 1.83 0.86
C ARG A 25 14.24 1.77 -0.44
N ILE A 26 13.28 0.87 -0.58
CA ILE A 26 12.62 0.66 -1.87
C ILE A 26 11.80 1.88 -2.30
N TRP A 27 11.14 2.55 -1.36
CA TRP A 27 10.41 3.80 -1.63
C TRP A 27 11.34 4.91 -2.17
N VAL A 28 12.57 5.02 -1.65
CA VAL A 28 13.58 5.97 -2.15
C VAL A 28 13.90 5.68 -3.61
N HIS A 29 14.04 4.38 -3.95
CA HIS A 29 14.24 3.98 -5.33
C HIS A 29 13.02 4.27 -6.19
N LEU A 30 11.81 3.89 -5.77
CA LEU A 30 10.58 4.09 -6.54
C LEU A 30 10.39 5.55 -6.93
N LYS A 31 10.66 6.49 -6.02
CA LYS A 31 10.60 7.94 -6.29
C LYS A 31 11.55 8.42 -7.40
N HIS A 32 12.67 7.74 -7.59
CA HIS A 32 13.72 8.13 -8.54
C HIS A 32 13.99 7.04 -9.59
N CYS A 33 13.07 6.10 -9.76
CA CYS A 33 13.26 5.01 -10.71
C CYS A 33 13.13 5.57 -12.12
N ASP A 34 14.22 5.57 -12.89
CA ASP A 34 14.24 6.15 -14.23
C ASP A 34 13.15 5.54 -15.14
N CYS A 35 12.91 4.23 -15.03
CA CYS A 35 11.83 3.55 -15.75
C CYS A 35 10.45 4.10 -15.35
N ARG A 36 10.18 4.22 -14.05
CA ARG A 36 8.92 4.81 -13.54
C ARG A 36 8.77 6.26 -13.99
N MET A 37 9.85 7.05 -13.92
CA MET A 37 9.82 8.47 -14.30
C MET A 37 9.59 8.66 -15.80
N ALA A 38 10.08 7.73 -16.64
CA ALA A 38 9.76 7.72 -18.06
C ALA A 38 8.26 7.49 -18.29
N ASP A 39 7.65 6.53 -17.58
CA ASP A 39 6.21 6.27 -17.67
C ASP A 39 5.37 7.45 -17.17
N VAL A 40 5.76 8.04 -16.02
CA VAL A 40 5.17 9.28 -15.49
C VAL A 40 5.25 10.42 -16.52
N GLY A 41 6.38 10.57 -17.20
CA GLY A 41 6.57 11.59 -18.23
C GLY A 41 5.65 11.39 -19.45
N LEU A 42 5.41 10.14 -19.85
CA LEU A 42 4.47 9.82 -20.93
C LEU A 42 3.02 10.14 -20.55
N VAL A 43 2.63 9.88 -19.31
CA VAL A 43 1.31 10.22 -18.78
C VAL A 43 1.15 11.73 -18.68
N HIS A 44 2.11 12.44 -18.11
CA HIS A 44 2.09 13.90 -18.01
C HIS A 44 2.02 14.60 -19.37
N GLY A 45 2.75 14.11 -20.38
CA GLY A 45 2.69 14.66 -21.73
C GLY A 45 1.32 14.47 -22.41
N ARG A 46 0.45 13.63 -21.85
CA ARG A 46 -0.90 13.33 -22.36
C ARG A 46 -2.02 13.90 -21.48
N PHE A 47 -1.77 14.06 -20.18
CA PHE A 47 -2.77 14.45 -19.19
C PHE A 47 -2.19 15.51 -18.24
N ASP A 48 -2.71 16.74 -18.33
CA ASP A 48 -2.21 17.89 -17.55
C ASP A 48 -2.50 17.80 -16.04
N ASN A 49 -3.37 16.88 -15.60
CA ASN A 49 -3.91 16.82 -14.23
C ASN A 49 -3.87 15.41 -13.62
N SER A 50 -2.86 14.59 -13.93
CA SER A 50 -2.78 13.26 -13.32
C SER A 50 -2.74 13.34 -11.78
N PRO A 51 -3.49 12.46 -11.09
CA PRO A 51 -3.64 12.54 -9.64
C PRO A 51 -2.30 12.29 -8.94
N THR A 52 -2.10 12.94 -7.80
CA THR A 52 -1.04 12.54 -6.86
C THR A 52 -1.31 11.13 -6.36
N ALA A 53 -0.28 10.48 -5.79
CA ALA A 53 -0.42 9.13 -5.25
C ALA A 53 0.29 8.97 -3.92
N PHE A 54 -0.17 8.02 -3.12
CA PHE A 54 0.52 7.54 -1.93
C PHE A 54 1.36 6.30 -2.28
N PHE A 55 2.57 6.26 -1.75
CA PHE A 55 3.30 5.01 -1.58
C PHE A 55 2.92 4.36 -0.25
N ILE A 56 2.39 3.15 -0.32
CA ILE A 56 1.89 2.39 0.82
C ILE A 56 2.68 1.09 0.92
N MET A 57 3.27 0.83 2.08
CA MET A 57 3.90 -0.45 2.39
C MET A 57 2.92 -1.33 3.13
N VAL A 58 2.73 -2.56 2.64
CA VAL A 58 1.90 -3.58 3.30
C VAL A 58 2.83 -4.73 3.69
N THR A 59 2.84 -5.10 4.96
CA THR A 59 3.73 -6.15 5.50
C THR A 59 2.93 -7.12 6.35
N ASN A 60 3.11 -8.42 6.17
CA ASN A 60 2.52 -9.41 7.07
C ASN A 60 3.23 -9.41 8.42
N GLN A 61 2.48 -9.33 9.53
CA GLN A 61 3.07 -9.29 10.88
C GLN A 61 3.76 -10.59 11.29
N VAL A 62 3.26 -11.74 10.82
CA VAL A 62 3.80 -13.06 11.16
C VAL A 62 5.01 -13.39 10.29
N ASP A 63 4.90 -13.17 8.98
CA ASP A 63 5.99 -13.35 8.02
C ASP A 63 6.39 -12.02 7.39
N GLN A 64 7.32 -11.31 8.03
CA GLN A 64 7.83 -10.03 7.51
C GLN A 64 8.58 -10.14 6.17
N ALA A 65 8.87 -11.36 5.69
CA ALA A 65 9.39 -11.55 4.34
C ALA A 65 8.29 -11.38 3.28
N LEU A 66 7.02 -11.53 3.66
CA LEU A 66 5.86 -11.27 2.83
C LEU A 66 5.44 -9.80 2.98
N TRP A 67 5.79 -8.99 1.97
CA TRP A 67 5.43 -7.59 1.91
C TRP A 67 5.31 -7.13 0.46
N VAL A 68 4.58 -6.05 0.25
CA VAL A 68 4.47 -5.36 -1.04
C VAL A 68 4.52 -3.85 -0.83
N ALA A 69 4.95 -3.14 -1.86
CA ALA A 69 4.77 -1.70 -1.98
C ALA A 69 3.70 -1.42 -3.02
N LEU A 70 2.70 -0.65 -2.63
CA LEU A 70 1.60 -0.20 -3.48
C LEU A 70 1.77 1.28 -3.80
N GLU A 71 1.36 1.66 -4.99
CA GLU A 71 1.08 3.05 -5.36
C GLU A 71 -0.44 3.18 -5.48
N ALA A 72 -1.00 4.18 -4.80
CA ALA A 72 -2.45 4.39 -4.72
C ALA A 72 -2.78 5.85 -5.04
N HIS A 73 -3.68 6.11 -5.98
CA HIS A 73 -4.16 7.46 -6.26
C HIS A 73 -4.74 8.07 -4.98
N VAL A 74 -4.50 9.36 -4.74
CA VAL A 74 -5.09 10.05 -3.59
C VAL A 74 -6.64 10.04 -3.62
N THR A 75 -7.21 9.90 -4.82
CA THR A 75 -8.65 9.78 -5.07
C THR A 75 -9.17 8.34 -5.04
N ALA A 76 -8.30 7.34 -4.91
CA ALA A 76 -8.74 5.95 -4.68
C ALA A 76 -9.47 5.86 -3.33
N THR A 77 -10.23 4.81 -3.11
CA THR A 77 -10.98 4.57 -1.86
C THR A 77 -10.30 3.51 -1.00
N LEU A 78 -10.75 3.35 0.24
CA LEU A 78 -10.35 2.19 1.06
C LEU A 78 -10.83 0.87 0.45
N ALA A 79 -11.94 0.86 -0.28
CA ALA A 79 -12.42 -0.32 -0.99
C ALA A 79 -11.49 -0.72 -2.16
N ASP A 80 -10.92 0.24 -2.89
CA ASP A 80 -9.92 -0.05 -3.93
C ASP A 80 -8.66 -0.69 -3.32
N LEU A 81 -8.23 -0.17 -2.15
CA LEU A 81 -7.07 -0.70 -1.43
C LEU A 81 -7.34 -2.11 -0.87
N ASP A 82 -8.52 -2.33 -0.29
CA ASP A 82 -9.00 -3.63 0.18
C ASP A 82 -8.97 -4.68 -0.95
N GLN A 83 -9.56 -4.34 -2.09
CA GLN A 83 -9.58 -5.21 -3.27
C GLN A 83 -8.17 -5.58 -3.72
N GLN A 84 -7.24 -4.61 -3.76
CA GLN A 84 -5.87 -4.86 -4.19
C GLN A 84 -5.10 -5.73 -3.17
N ILE A 85 -5.24 -5.47 -1.88
CA ILE A 85 -4.61 -6.27 -0.82
C ILE A 85 -5.10 -7.71 -0.89
N THR A 86 -6.41 -7.90 -1.00
CA THR A 86 -7.03 -9.22 -1.11
C THR A 86 -6.53 -9.98 -2.33
N GLN A 87 -6.44 -9.33 -3.49
CA GLN A 87 -5.92 -9.97 -4.71
C GLN A 87 -4.45 -10.37 -4.64
N LEU A 88 -3.61 -9.61 -3.92
CA LEU A 88 -2.17 -9.84 -3.88
C LEU A 88 -1.73 -10.81 -2.78
N LEU A 89 -2.36 -10.70 -1.60
CA LEU A 89 -1.83 -11.29 -0.37
C LEU A 89 -2.73 -12.36 0.24
N LEU A 90 -3.99 -12.45 -0.18
CA LEU A 90 -4.96 -13.38 0.39
C LEU A 90 -5.40 -14.40 -0.64
N ALA A 91 -5.74 -15.61 -0.17
CA ALA A 91 -6.50 -16.54 -0.99
C ALA A 91 -7.95 -16.03 -1.05
N HIS A 92 -8.53 -15.94 -2.24
CA HIS A 92 -9.91 -15.47 -2.44
C HIS A 92 -10.92 -16.12 -1.46
N ASP A 93 -11.96 -15.37 -1.08
CA ASP A 93 -13.13 -15.73 -0.22
C ASP A 93 -13.07 -15.41 1.29
N GLU A 94 -12.24 -14.47 1.75
CA GLU A 94 -12.33 -14.03 3.16
C GLU A 94 -13.36 -12.88 3.31
N GLU A 95 -14.56 -13.23 3.78
CA GLU A 95 -15.72 -12.32 3.89
C GLU A 95 -15.61 -11.28 5.03
N ASN A 96 -14.60 -11.41 5.91
CA ASN A 96 -14.48 -10.63 7.14
C ASN A 96 -13.13 -9.88 7.25
N ALA A 97 -12.86 -9.00 6.29
CA ALA A 97 -11.72 -8.10 6.35
C ALA A 97 -12.09 -6.70 6.86
N GLU A 98 -11.24 -6.09 7.67
CA GLU A 98 -11.43 -4.70 8.13
C GLU A 98 -10.13 -3.92 8.27
N PHE A 99 -10.19 -2.62 8.01
CA PHE A 99 -9.12 -1.69 8.36
C PHE A 99 -9.24 -1.25 9.83
N LEU A 100 -8.18 -1.48 10.59
CA LEU A 100 -8.07 -1.11 11.98
C LEU A 100 -7.20 0.14 12.13
N PHE A 101 -7.86 1.29 12.25
CA PHE A 101 -7.19 2.57 12.49
C PHE A 101 -7.00 2.87 13.98
N PRO A 102 -5.83 3.41 14.37
CA PRO A 102 -5.64 4.05 15.67
C PRO A 102 -6.64 5.18 15.93
N GLU A 103 -7.05 5.34 17.20
CA GLU A 103 -8.02 6.36 17.61
C GLU A 103 -7.59 7.80 17.23
N GLU A 104 -6.29 8.07 17.26
CA GLU A 104 -5.72 9.37 16.89
C GLU A 104 -5.96 9.75 15.42
N ILE A 105 -5.89 8.77 14.50
CA ILE A 105 -6.22 8.98 13.09
C ILE A 105 -7.72 9.29 12.96
N GLY A 106 -8.57 8.57 13.69
CA GLY A 106 -10.00 8.84 13.68
C GLY A 106 -10.38 10.21 14.23
N ARG A 107 -9.77 10.61 15.35
CA ARG A 107 -9.98 11.94 15.91
C ARG A 107 -9.52 13.04 14.96
N ARG A 108 -8.36 12.86 14.31
CA ARG A 108 -7.83 13.80 13.32
C ARG A 108 -8.76 13.96 12.12
N ASN A 109 -9.37 12.87 11.68
CA ASN A 109 -10.27 12.85 10.53
C ASN A 109 -11.72 13.20 10.89
N GLY A 110 -12.03 13.38 12.18
CA GLY A 110 -13.36 13.75 12.67
C GLY A 110 -14.36 12.59 12.66
N TRP A 111 -13.89 11.35 12.66
CA TRP A 111 -14.73 10.15 12.70
C TRP A 111 -15.39 10.03 14.08
N LYS A 112 -16.73 10.10 14.11
CA LYS A 112 -17.52 10.11 15.35
C LYS A 112 -17.91 8.70 15.79
N ASN A 113 -18.17 7.80 14.85
CA ASN A 113 -18.41 6.37 15.04
C ASN A 113 -17.76 5.60 13.87
N ARG A 114 -17.44 4.32 14.04
CA ARG A 114 -16.89 3.46 12.96
C ARG A 114 -17.91 3.12 11.85
N ASP A 115 -19.17 3.49 12.03
CA ASP A 115 -20.29 3.10 11.16
C ASP A 115 -20.69 4.12 10.07
N ASP A 116 -20.13 5.34 10.09
CA ASP A 116 -20.54 6.41 9.16
C ASP A 116 -19.64 6.43 7.91
N ASP A 117 -20.15 6.04 6.72
CA ASP A 117 -19.62 6.27 5.35
C ASP A 117 -18.09 6.25 5.15
N PHE A 118 -17.41 5.53 6.04
CA PHE A 118 -15.97 5.63 6.29
C PHE A 118 -15.15 5.18 5.09
N PHE A 119 -15.69 4.19 4.38
CA PHE A 119 -15.07 3.51 3.26
C PHE A 119 -15.36 4.15 1.91
N GLU A 120 -16.33 5.07 1.84
CA GLU A 120 -16.80 5.63 0.57
C GLU A 120 -16.02 6.88 0.12
N GLY A 121 -15.20 7.45 1.03
CA GLY A 121 -14.38 8.61 0.75
C GLY A 121 -13.03 8.30 0.08
N PRO A 122 -12.43 9.29 -0.61
CA PRO A 122 -11.08 9.15 -1.17
C PRO A 122 -10.01 9.06 -0.07
N LEU A 123 -8.91 8.37 -0.38
CA LEU A 123 -7.78 8.10 0.53
C LEU A 123 -7.21 9.38 1.12
N GLU A 124 -7.15 10.50 0.38
CA GLU A 124 -6.68 11.79 0.91
C GLU A 124 -7.46 12.30 2.12
N LYS A 125 -8.71 11.85 2.31
CA LYS A 125 -9.53 12.18 3.50
C LYS A 125 -9.32 11.18 4.64
N ALA A 126 -8.85 9.97 4.33
CA ALA A 126 -8.71 8.88 5.29
C ALA A 126 -7.28 8.76 5.84
N ILE A 127 -6.26 8.94 4.99
CA ILE A 127 -4.87 8.65 5.30
C ILE A 127 -3.94 9.81 4.93
N ARG A 128 -2.77 9.85 5.56
CA ARG A 128 -1.70 10.83 5.33
C ARG A 128 -0.33 10.16 5.37
N PRO A 129 0.70 10.76 4.72
CA PRO A 129 2.07 10.29 4.88
C PRO A 129 2.48 10.20 6.35
N GLY A 130 3.09 9.08 6.73
CA GLY A 130 3.47 8.76 8.10
C GLY A 130 2.43 7.93 8.87
N ASP A 131 1.20 7.82 8.38
CA ASP A 131 0.17 7.02 9.04
C ASP A 131 0.55 5.54 9.07
N ARG A 132 0.17 4.90 10.18
CA ARG A 132 0.27 3.45 10.38
C ARG A 132 -1.03 2.94 10.93
N PHE A 133 -1.54 1.89 10.31
CA PHE A 133 -2.78 1.21 10.68
C PHE A 133 -2.69 -0.24 10.25
N HIS A 134 -3.71 -1.03 10.53
CA HIS A 134 -3.68 -2.45 10.22
C HIS A 134 -4.83 -2.84 9.31
N TYR A 135 -4.64 -3.95 8.60
CA TYR A 135 -5.69 -4.65 7.89
C TYR A 135 -5.78 -6.05 8.47
N TYR A 136 -6.92 -6.34 9.07
CA TYR A 136 -7.18 -7.59 9.77
C TYR A 136 -8.17 -8.40 8.94
N VAL A 137 -7.90 -9.69 8.83
CA VAL A 137 -8.81 -10.63 8.19
C VAL A 137 -9.11 -11.76 9.15
N ASP A 138 -10.39 -11.90 9.46
CA ASP A 138 -10.86 -12.92 10.39
C ASP A 138 -11.10 -14.24 9.68
N GLY A 139 -10.64 -15.34 10.29
CA GLY A 139 -10.72 -16.66 9.70
C GLY A 139 -10.06 -17.73 10.56
N PRO A 140 -10.01 -18.98 10.08
CA PRO A 140 -9.33 -20.08 10.76
C PRO A 140 -7.84 -19.81 10.99
N ASP A 141 -7.22 -19.10 10.05
CA ASP A 141 -5.83 -18.65 10.08
C ASP A 141 -5.81 -17.11 9.93
N PRO A 142 -6.12 -16.36 11.01
CA PRO A 142 -6.32 -14.93 10.91
C PRO A 142 -5.06 -14.20 10.45
N VAL A 143 -5.24 -13.24 9.55
CA VAL A 143 -4.14 -12.48 8.94
C VAL A 143 -4.16 -11.06 9.49
N LEU A 144 -2.98 -10.58 9.93
CA LEU A 144 -2.79 -9.20 10.32
C LEU A 144 -1.67 -8.58 9.49
N LEU A 145 -2.03 -7.55 8.72
CA LEU A 145 -1.10 -6.80 7.87
C LEU A 145 -0.87 -5.41 8.47
N ASP A 146 0.41 -5.06 8.60
CA ASP A 146 0.83 -3.69 8.87
C ASP A 146 0.75 -2.87 7.59
N ILE A 147 0.02 -1.75 7.66
CA ILE A 147 -0.04 -0.76 6.59
C ILE A 147 0.69 0.50 7.05
N GLN A 148 1.67 0.94 6.25
CA GLN A 148 2.37 2.20 6.44
C GLN A 148 2.26 3.06 5.19
N VAL A 149 1.70 4.26 5.34
CA VAL A 149 1.73 5.29 4.29
C VAL A 149 3.08 5.98 4.37
N VAL A 150 3.95 5.71 3.39
CA VAL A 150 5.35 6.15 3.45
C VAL A 150 5.50 7.59 2.98
N GLU A 151 4.91 7.91 1.85
CA GLU A 151 5.08 9.21 1.21
C GLU A 151 3.90 9.50 0.28
N GLU A 152 3.61 10.79 0.09
CA GLU A 152 2.80 11.25 -1.04
C GLU A 152 3.76 11.66 -2.15
N VAL A 153 3.63 11.02 -3.30
CA VAL A 153 4.36 11.35 -4.51
C VAL A 153 3.46 12.20 -5.41
N GLY A 154 4.11 12.91 -6.33
CA GLY A 154 3.41 13.62 -7.39
C GLY A 154 2.66 12.66 -8.31
N THR A 155 2.68 12.94 -9.60
CA THR A 155 1.90 12.20 -10.59
C THR A 155 2.07 10.69 -10.52
N SER A 156 0.93 10.03 -10.39
CA SER A 156 0.77 8.61 -10.66
C SER A 156 0.89 8.31 -12.15
N PHE A 157 1.58 7.22 -12.48
CA PHE A 157 1.57 6.65 -13.84
C PHE A 157 0.56 5.50 -13.97
N LEU A 158 -0.17 5.17 -12.90
CA LEU A 158 -1.07 4.02 -12.90
C LEU A 158 -2.35 4.32 -13.70
N ASP A 159 -2.76 3.34 -14.49
CA ASP A 159 -4.08 3.33 -15.14
C ASP A 159 -5.20 2.90 -14.17
N ARG A 160 -4.84 2.28 -13.04
CA ARG A 160 -5.76 1.77 -12.01
C ARG A 160 -5.63 2.58 -10.71
N PRO A 161 -6.66 2.61 -9.85
CA PRO A 161 -6.62 3.39 -8.60
C PRO A 161 -5.51 2.96 -7.64
N VAL A 162 -5.20 1.67 -7.59
CA VAL A 162 -4.13 1.10 -6.75
C VAL A 162 -3.44 0.00 -7.55
N ASP A 163 -2.11 -0.08 -7.47
CA ASP A 163 -1.33 -1.19 -8.06
C ASP A 163 -0.03 -1.47 -7.29
N MET A 164 0.53 -2.65 -7.49
CA MET A 164 1.79 -3.08 -6.91
C MET A 164 2.98 -2.51 -7.68
N VAL A 165 3.85 -1.79 -6.99
CA VAL A 165 5.07 -1.19 -7.56
C VAL A 165 6.35 -1.86 -7.07
N ALA A 166 6.27 -2.66 -6.01
CA ALA A 166 7.34 -3.58 -5.64
C ALA A 166 6.86 -4.74 -4.73
N HIS A 167 7.66 -5.82 -4.65
CA HIS A 167 7.41 -6.99 -3.81
C HIS A 167 8.71 -7.75 -3.46
#